data_AF-A0A1B6GM83-F1
#
_entry.id   AF-A0A1B6GM83-F1
#
_cell.length_a   1.000
_cell.length_b   1.000
_cell.length_c   1.000
_cell.angle_alpha   90.00
_cell.angle_beta   90.00
_cell.angle_gamma   90.00
#
_symmetry.space_group_name_H-M   'P 1'
#
loop_
_entity.id
_entity.type
_entity.pdbx_description
1 polymer ?
#
loop_
_entity_poly.entity_id
_entity_poly.type
_entity_poly.pdbx_seq_one_letter_code
_entity_poly.pdbx_strand_id
1 'polypeptide(L)'
;NSQFKYLTAETFGFKINSNGTSLKKKQIWILEPIGSLVGESFIALKSHLKKYLSVDSFGNITCESDEPDIGCRFQISIVEDGSGRWAFKNIARGYFLGASHDKLICTAKVPSDPE
;
A
#
# COMPACT_ATOMS: atom_id res chain seq x y z
N ASN A 1 -1.92 -8.11 7.52
CA ASN A 1 -2.15 -9.48 7.01
C ASN A 1 -3.16 -10.20 7.92
N SER A 2 -4.40 -9.75 7.89
CA SER A 2 -5.47 -10.24 8.78
C SER A 2 -6.13 -11.52 8.27
N GLN A 3 -6.02 -11.83 6.97
CA GLN A 3 -6.52 -13.08 6.37
C GLN A 3 -5.40 -14.02 5.90
N PHE A 4 -4.18 -13.86 6.40
CA PHE A 4 -3.00 -14.67 6.01
C PHE A 4 -2.69 -14.67 4.50
N LYS A 5 -3.06 -13.60 3.80
CA LYS A 5 -2.75 -13.36 2.38
C LYS A 5 -1.83 -12.15 2.18
N TYR A 6 -1.06 -12.16 1.11
CA TYR A 6 -0.04 -11.17 0.79
C TYR A 6 -0.48 -10.23 -0.33
N LEU A 7 -0.15 -8.95 -0.14
CA LEU A 7 -0.21 -7.92 -1.18
C LEU A 7 0.66 -8.34 -2.36
N THR A 8 0.06 -8.40 -3.54
CA THR A 8 0.65 -8.99 -4.74
C THR A 8 0.59 -7.99 -5.89
N ALA A 9 1.74 -7.72 -6.51
CA ALA A 9 1.80 -7.05 -7.80
C ALA A 9 1.84 -8.07 -8.93
N GLU A 10 0.84 -8.03 -9.82
CA GLU A 10 0.81 -8.90 -10.99
C GLU A 10 1.77 -8.42 -12.06
N THR A 11 2.39 -9.37 -12.76
CA THR A 11 3.39 -9.09 -13.81
C THR A 11 2.78 -8.38 -15.02
N PHE A 12 1.50 -8.62 -15.29
CA PHE A 12 0.80 -8.07 -16.45
C PHE A 12 -0.39 -7.23 -16.04
N GLY A 13 -0.62 -6.15 -16.78
CA GLY A 13 -1.76 -5.24 -16.57
C GLY A 13 -1.69 -4.44 -15.27
N PHE A 14 -0.53 -4.41 -14.60
CA PHE A 14 -0.23 -3.59 -13.42
C PHE A 14 -1.24 -3.73 -12.26
N LYS A 15 -1.92 -4.88 -12.21
CA LYS A 15 -2.95 -5.14 -11.21
C LYS A 15 -2.32 -5.46 -9.87
N ILE A 16 -2.93 -4.94 -8.81
CA ILE A 16 -2.59 -5.28 -7.43
C ILE A 16 -3.76 -6.04 -6.81
N ASN A 17 -3.45 -7.07 -6.04
CA ASN A 17 -4.44 -7.83 -5.27
C ASN A 17 -3.87 -8.27 -3.91
N SER A 18 -4.73 -8.81 -3.05
CA SER A 18 -4.37 -9.35 -1.74
C SER A 18 -4.62 -10.86 -1.66
N ASN A 19 -4.43 -11.62 -2.75
CA ASN A 19 -4.79 -13.04 -2.82
C ASN A 19 -3.61 -14.02 -2.71
N GLY A 20 -2.37 -13.52 -2.63
CA GLY A 20 -1.19 -14.37 -2.55
C GLY A 20 -1.16 -15.19 -1.26
N THR A 21 -1.15 -16.51 -1.34
CA THR A 21 -1.09 -17.41 -0.17
C THR A 21 0.35 -17.75 0.25
N SER A 22 1.34 -17.28 -0.50
CA SER A 22 2.77 -17.52 -0.23
C SER A 22 3.59 -16.28 -0.56
N LEU A 23 4.65 -16.02 0.22
CA LEU A 23 5.59 -14.93 -0.04
C LEU A 23 6.61 -15.33 -1.12
N LYS A 24 6.37 -14.91 -2.36
CA LYS A 24 7.27 -15.11 -3.51
C LYS A 24 7.60 -13.76 -4.16
N LYS A 25 8.28 -13.77 -5.31
CA LYS A 25 8.73 -12.57 -6.04
C LYS A 25 7.65 -11.48 -6.17
N LYS A 26 6.41 -11.86 -6.50
CA LYS A 26 5.31 -10.91 -6.71
C LYS A 26 4.79 -10.24 -5.44
N GLN A 27 5.09 -10.82 -4.28
CA GLN A 27 4.67 -10.36 -2.96
C GLN A 27 5.77 -9.56 -2.23
N ILE A 28 6.95 -9.42 -2.84
CA ILE A 28 8.04 -8.63 -2.29
C ILE A 28 7.81 -7.16 -2.62
N TRP A 29 7.80 -6.34 -1.57
CA TRP A 29 7.73 -4.89 -1.61
C TRP A 29 8.91 -4.29 -0.88
N ILE A 30 9.47 -3.22 -1.42
CA ILE A 30 10.55 -2.45 -0.81
C ILE A 30 9.95 -1.14 -0.30
N LEU A 31 10.25 -0.80 0.95
CA LEU A 31 9.97 0.52 1.49
C LEU A 31 11.11 1.45 1.11
N GLU A 32 10.80 2.48 0.32
CA GLU A 32 11.75 3.53 -0.01
C GLU A 32 11.34 4.82 0.71
N PRO A 33 12.27 5.49 1.43
CA PRO A 33 11.98 6.80 1.99
C PRO A 33 11.74 7.79 0.85
N ILE A 34 10.70 8.60 1.00
CA ILE A 34 10.38 9.67 0.05
C ILE A 34 10.08 10.94 0.84
N GLY A 35 10.45 12.08 0.28
CA GLY A 35 10.37 13.35 0.99
C GLY A 35 11.68 14.10 0.85
N SER A 36 11.57 15.39 0.59
CA SER A 36 12.72 16.27 0.34
C SER A 36 12.93 17.25 1.50
N LEU A 37 12.05 17.25 2.49
CA LEU A 37 12.08 18.14 3.63
C LEU A 37 12.40 17.39 4.92
N VAL A 38 13.18 18.05 5.78
CA VAL A 38 13.49 17.56 7.12
C VAL A 38 12.20 17.46 7.93
N GLY A 39 11.93 16.27 8.49
CA GLY A 39 10.73 15.98 9.27
C GLY A 39 9.62 15.26 8.50
N GLU A 40 9.71 15.17 7.17
CA GLU A 40 8.82 14.29 6.40
C GLU A 40 9.24 12.83 6.57
N SER A 41 8.35 12.01 7.14
CA SER A 41 8.56 10.57 7.33
C SER A 41 7.68 9.77 6.37
N PHE A 42 7.67 10.18 5.10
CA PHE A 42 6.87 9.50 4.08
C PHE A 42 7.67 8.36 3.45
N ILE A 43 6.95 7.33 3.05
CA ILE A 43 7.49 6.14 2.39
C ILE A 43 6.69 5.85 1.13
N ALA A 44 7.36 5.30 0.13
CA ALA A 44 6.75 4.67 -1.03
C ALA A 44 6.95 3.14 -0.95
N LEU A 45 5.97 2.39 -1.46
CA LEU A 45 6.08 0.94 -1.61
C LEU A 45 6.42 0.62 -3.05
N LYS A 46 7.60 0.04 -3.29
CA LYS A 46 8.07 -0.35 -4.61
C LYS A 46 7.95 -1.84 -4.83
N SER A 47 7.29 -2.23 -5.91
CA SER A 47 7.09 -3.62 -6.29
C SER A 47 8.35 -4.27 -6.88
N HIS A 48 8.31 -5.58 -7.04
CA HIS A 48 9.34 -6.34 -7.76
C HIS A 48 9.54 -5.92 -9.23
N LEU A 49 8.58 -5.20 -9.82
CA LEU A 49 8.67 -4.65 -11.18
C LEU A 49 9.29 -3.24 -11.20
N LYS A 50 9.76 -2.76 -10.05
CA LYS A 50 10.29 -1.39 -9.87
C LYS A 50 9.24 -0.30 -10.05
N LYS A 51 7.95 -0.65 -9.96
CA LYS A 51 6.82 0.27 -9.97
C LYS A 51 6.37 0.65 -8.57
N TYR A 52 5.91 1.88 -8.37
CA TYR A 52 5.40 2.38 -7.10
C TYR A 52 3.91 2.13 -6.92
N LEU A 53 3.51 1.66 -5.73
CA LEU A 53 2.11 1.62 -5.32
C LEU A 53 1.60 3.07 -5.19
N SER A 54 0.52 3.40 -5.88
CA SER A 54 -0.08 4.75 -5.85
C SER A 54 -1.59 4.68 -5.64
N VAL A 55 -2.16 5.79 -5.21
CA VAL A 55 -3.60 5.97 -4.98
C VAL A 55 -4.10 7.09 -5.86
N ASP A 56 -5.11 6.80 -6.69
CA ASP A 56 -5.73 7.81 -7.54
C ASP A 56 -6.70 8.74 -6.77
N SER A 57 -7.30 9.70 -7.47
CA SER A 57 -8.27 10.65 -6.90
C SER A 57 -9.55 9.99 -6.38
N PHE A 58 -9.88 8.80 -6.85
CA PHE A 58 -11.06 8.02 -6.46
C PHE A 58 -10.76 7.03 -5.33
N GLY A 59 -9.50 6.89 -4.91
CA GLY A 59 -9.08 5.93 -3.89
C GLY A 59 -8.79 4.53 -4.43
N ASN A 60 -8.71 4.36 -5.75
CA ASN A 60 -8.26 3.11 -6.34
C ASN A 60 -6.74 2.99 -6.24
N ILE A 61 -6.28 1.75 -6.15
CA ILE A 61 -4.86 1.42 -6.07
C ILE A 61 -4.31 1.09 -7.45
N THR A 62 -3.18 1.70 -7.79
CA THR A 62 -2.44 1.47 -9.03
C THR A 62 -0.97 1.13 -8.73
N CYS A 63 -0.25 0.58 -9.72
CA CYS A 63 1.18 0.32 -9.59
C CYS A 63 1.91 0.34 -10.95
N GLU A 64 1.88 1.51 -11.59
CA GLU A 64 2.28 1.67 -13.00
C GLU A 64 3.51 2.57 -13.17
N SER A 65 3.71 3.50 -12.24
CA SER A 65 4.75 4.53 -12.35
C SER A 65 6.12 4.00 -11.93
N ASP A 66 7.14 4.29 -12.76
CA ASP A 66 8.56 4.10 -12.42
C ASP A 66 9.10 5.20 -11.51
N GLU A 67 8.39 6.34 -11.42
CA GLU A 67 8.77 7.51 -10.65
C GLU A 67 7.78 7.74 -9.50
N PRO A 68 8.24 8.19 -8.32
CA PRO A 68 7.35 8.51 -7.21
C PRO A 68 6.50 9.75 -7.52
N ASP A 69 5.21 9.67 -7.22
CA ASP A 69 4.26 10.77 -7.36
C ASP A 69 3.66 11.17 -5.99
N ILE A 70 2.63 12.01 -5.99
CA ILE A 70 1.95 12.40 -4.74
C ILE A 70 1.05 11.29 -4.19
N GLY A 71 0.50 10.43 -5.07
CA GLY A 71 -0.37 9.31 -4.72
C GLY A 71 0.40 8.13 -4.12
N CYS A 72 1.71 8.04 -4.33
CA CYS A 72 2.55 6.99 -3.75
C CYS A 72 3.09 7.33 -2.35
N ARG A 73 2.66 8.47 -1.77
CA ARG A 73 3.12 8.91 -0.45
C ARG A 73 2.30 8.31 0.66
N PHE A 74 2.93 7.47 1.47
CA PHE A 74 2.32 6.86 2.63
C PHE A 74 3.05 7.23 3.92
N GLN A 75 2.31 7.17 5.02
CA GLN A 75 2.84 7.17 6.38
C GLN A 75 2.47 5.86 7.06
N ILE A 76 3.39 5.31 7.84
CA ILE A 76 3.17 4.11 8.65
C ILE A 76 2.53 4.52 9.98
N SER A 77 1.48 3.83 10.37
CA SER A 77 0.84 3.95 11.69
C SER A 77 0.78 2.59 12.36
N ILE A 78 1.02 2.55 13.67
CA ILE A 78 0.83 1.34 14.48
C ILE A 78 -0.65 1.28 14.86
N VAL A 79 -1.27 0.12 14.73
CA VAL A 79 -2.66 -0.09 15.13
C VAL A 79 -2.73 -0.16 16.67
N GLU A 80 -3.61 0.63 17.27
CA GLU A 80 -3.76 0.81 18.73
C GLU A 80 -4.62 -0.30 19.40
N ASP A 81 -4.65 -1.50 18.83
CA ASP A 81 -5.39 -2.66 19.34
C ASP A 81 -4.50 -3.66 20.10
N GLY A 82 -3.23 -3.29 20.31
CA GLY A 82 -2.22 -4.16 20.94
C GLY A 82 -1.69 -5.29 20.04
N SER A 83 -2.14 -5.39 18.78
CA SER A 83 -1.73 -6.46 17.85
C SER A 83 -0.33 -6.27 17.27
N GLY A 84 0.24 -5.07 17.37
CA GLY A 84 1.50 -4.70 16.71
C GLY A 84 1.38 -4.58 15.18
N ARG A 85 0.16 -4.65 14.62
CA ARG A 85 -0.08 -4.48 13.19
C ARG A 85 0.22 -3.05 12.75
N TRP A 86 0.60 -2.92 11.49
CA TRP A 86 0.84 -1.64 10.86
C TRP A 86 -0.25 -1.33 9.85
N ALA A 87 -0.50 -0.04 9.66
CA ALA A 87 -1.40 0.50 8.66
C ALA A 87 -0.65 1.52 7.82
N PHE A 88 -0.98 1.59 6.53
CA PHE A 88 -0.41 2.56 5.60
C PHE A 88 -1.47 3.62 5.30
N LYS A 89 -1.22 4.87 5.68
CA LYS A 89 -2.08 6.01 5.39
C LYS A 89 -1.55 6.76 4.18
N ASN A 90 -2.36 6.93 3.14
CA ASN A 90 -2.00 7.78 2.02
C ASN A 90 -2.08 9.26 2.42
N ILE A 91 -1.03 10.03 2.11
CA ILE A 91 -0.92 11.44 2.51
C ILE A 91 -1.87 12.33 1.71
N ALA A 92 -1.94 12.12 0.39
CA ALA A 92 -2.77 12.96 -0.49
C ALA A 92 -4.27 12.81 -0.20
N ARG A 93 -4.70 11.59 0.16
CA ARG A 93 -6.10 11.22 0.40
C ARG A 93 -6.49 11.30 1.87
N GLY A 94 -5.56 11.09 2.79
CA GLY A 94 -5.83 11.01 4.23
C GLY A 94 -6.50 9.71 4.67
N TYR A 95 -6.58 8.69 3.82
CA TYR A 95 -7.21 7.39 4.10
C TYR A 95 -6.19 6.26 4.24
N PHE A 96 -6.60 5.18 4.88
CA PHE A 96 -5.79 3.98 5.05
C PHE A 96 -5.99 3.01 3.89
N LEU A 97 -4.89 2.40 3.46
CA LEU A 97 -4.88 1.29 2.52
C LEU A 97 -5.55 0.07 3.17
N GLY A 98 -6.52 -0.50 2.48
CA GLY A 98 -7.24 -1.70 2.88
C GLY A 98 -7.50 -2.62 1.70
N ALA A 99 -7.83 -3.87 2.01
CA ALA A 99 -8.39 -4.80 1.05
C ALA A 99 -9.87 -5.01 1.39
N SER A 100 -10.71 -5.12 0.37
CA SER A 100 -12.06 -5.67 0.51
C SER A 100 -12.23 -6.69 -0.61
N HIS A 101 -12.52 -7.94 -0.23
CA HIS A 101 -12.57 -9.06 -1.17
C HIS A 101 -11.28 -9.14 -2.05
N ASP A 102 -11.44 -9.01 -3.37
CA ASP A 102 -10.37 -9.06 -4.36
C ASP A 102 -9.80 -7.68 -4.74
N LYS A 103 -10.33 -6.59 -4.15
CA LYS A 103 -9.93 -5.23 -4.49
C LYS A 103 -9.18 -4.56 -3.35
N LEU A 104 -8.10 -3.89 -3.71
CA LEU A 104 -7.43 -2.97 -2.81
C LEU A 104 -7.98 -1.57 -3.04
N ILE A 105 -8.29 -0.90 -1.93
CA ILE A 105 -8.88 0.43 -1.90
C ILE A 105 -8.22 1.27 -0.79
N CYS A 106 -8.22 2.59 -0.95
CA CYS A 106 -7.72 3.52 0.05
C CYS A 106 -8.79 4.55 0.41
N THR A 107 -9.81 4.10 1.13
CA THR A 107 -10.97 4.90 1.53
C THR A 107 -11.31 4.78 3.02
N ALA A 108 -10.60 3.92 3.75
CA ALA A 108 -10.84 3.69 5.17
C ALA A 108 -10.38 4.87 6.03
N LYS A 109 -11.24 5.37 6.92
CA LYS A 109 -10.92 6.44 7.87
C LYS A 109 -10.08 5.97 9.06
N VAL A 110 -10.19 4.68 9.39
CA VAL A 110 -9.48 4.03 10.48
C VAL A 110 -8.87 2.72 9.99
N PRO A 111 -7.71 2.29 10.52
CA PRO A 111 -7.21 0.94 10.31
C PRO A 111 -8.28 -0.05 10.80
N SER A 112 -8.66 -0.98 9.93
CA SER A 112 -9.67 -1.97 10.24
C SER A 112 -9.31 -3.28 9.57
N ASP A 113 -9.94 -4.36 10.05
CA ASP A 113 -9.88 -5.63 9.36
C ASP A 113 -10.58 -5.54 8.00
N PRO A 114 -10.03 -6.18 6.97
CA PRO A 114 -10.66 -6.29 5.66
C PRO A 114 -11.97 -7.05 5.80
N GLU A 115 -13.03 -6.48 5.21
CA GLU A 115 -14.30 -7.16 4.99
C GLU A 115 -14.16 -8.29 3.97
#